data_AF-A0A061JDH2-F1
#
_entry.id   AF-A0A061JDH2-F1
#
_cell.length_a   1.000
_cell.length_b   1.000
_cell.length_c   1.000
_cell.angle_alpha   90.00
_cell.angle_beta   90.00
_cell.angle_gamma   90.00
#
_symmetry.space_group_name_H-M   'P 1'
#
loop_
_entity.id
_entity.type
_entity.pdbx_description
1 polymer ?
#
loop_
_entity_poly.entity_id
_entity_poly.type
_entity_poly.pdbx_seq_one_letter_code
_entity_poly.pdbx_strand_id
1 'polypeptide(L)'
;MRGVAFLGIPQATDPGWAMRKHALLRAEYPQSAPPPATAMEEVVEGGSGNALTLLPTAKPRGESEVSMTQKRVRGEDAVISIDPKVLKSRITAVSTTTPSGVQDDETYVPPSTWKLSKVLVGHRGWVWCAAVEPNNSWFVTGGGDAVVKAWDLTTGALKLNLTGHKEAVRAVSLSTLSPYMFSGSDDHSVKCWDLERNEIIRDFHGHKGSVHCVSAHPSLDIVLSGGRDKTVRVWDIRTRSCVHLLVGHNDSVMSLAVQQADPQVISGGSDGMIYLWDIASGRAFTRLTRHKKPVRGLAINRQGTLTSCGADHIRVWSLPKGDFLFNASATAAGGSNKDEDAHGCRWSCCAFSPRNVLVVGSQEGRLAFYDWGHPRRPPYQLAKTKSIPGTLPGEGGINGVVFDASGSRMITAESDKSVKVWRSKE
;
A
#
# COMPACT_ATOMS: atom_id res chain seq x y z
N MET A 1 -8.69 57.59 9.32
CA MET A 1 -9.64 57.64 8.19
C MET A 1 -8.98 56.92 7.02
N ARG A 2 -9.37 55.67 6.77
CA ARG A 2 -10.19 55.19 5.63
C ARG A 2 -9.45 55.22 4.28
N GLY A 3 -9.28 54.02 3.71
CA GLY A 3 -8.93 53.78 2.31
C GLY A 3 -9.09 52.29 1.98
N VAL A 4 -10.27 51.92 1.50
CA VAL A 4 -10.71 50.54 1.15
C VAL A 4 -10.14 50.16 -0.22
N ALA A 5 -9.54 48.97 -0.35
CA ALA A 5 -9.15 48.41 -1.64
C ALA A 5 -10.23 47.43 -2.14
N PHE A 6 -10.73 47.69 -3.35
CA PHE A 6 -11.76 46.92 -4.05
C PHE A 6 -11.25 45.54 -4.50
N LEU A 7 -12.11 44.53 -4.35
CA LEU A 7 -11.96 43.21 -4.97
C LEU A 7 -12.13 43.30 -6.49
N GLY A 8 -11.13 42.85 -7.24
CA GLY A 8 -11.22 42.57 -8.68
C GLY A 8 -11.49 41.08 -8.92
N ILE A 9 -12.55 40.78 -9.68
CA ILE A 9 -12.99 39.44 -10.11
C ILE A 9 -12.06 38.94 -11.22
N PRO A 10 -11.57 37.67 -11.21
CA PRO A 10 -10.89 37.10 -12.37
C PRO A 10 -11.89 36.56 -13.40
N GLN A 11 -11.65 36.96 -14.64
CA GLN A 11 -12.36 36.54 -15.85
C GLN A 11 -12.33 35.02 -16.09
N ALA A 12 -13.44 34.53 -16.61
CA ALA A 12 -13.68 33.17 -17.03
C ALA A 12 -13.09 32.89 -18.42
N THR A 13 -11.98 32.15 -18.49
CA THR A 13 -11.49 31.51 -19.73
C THR A 13 -10.87 30.14 -19.46
N ASP A 14 -11.41 29.37 -18.51
CA ASP A 14 -11.00 27.99 -18.27
C ASP A 14 -12.09 27.01 -18.80
N PRO A 15 -11.79 26.16 -19.81
CA PRO A 15 -12.71 25.15 -20.33
C PRO A 15 -13.23 24.15 -19.27
N GLY A 16 -12.59 24.08 -18.10
CA GLY A 16 -13.02 23.22 -16.98
C GLY A 16 -14.23 23.74 -16.17
N TRP A 17 -14.64 25.00 -16.35
CA TRP A 17 -15.72 25.61 -15.55
C TRP A 17 -17.11 25.05 -15.93
N ALA A 18 -17.36 24.78 -17.22
CA ALA A 18 -18.66 24.30 -17.70
C ALA A 18 -19.03 22.90 -17.20
N MET A 19 -18.03 22.02 -17.02
CA MET A 19 -18.19 20.67 -16.47
C MET A 19 -18.61 20.68 -14.99
N ARG A 20 -18.11 21.64 -14.20
CA ARG A 20 -18.43 21.75 -12.77
C ARG A 20 -19.85 22.28 -12.52
N LYS A 21 -20.38 23.12 -13.43
CA LYS A 21 -21.76 23.63 -13.32
C LYS A 21 -22.81 22.55 -13.61
N HIS A 22 -22.57 21.66 -14.57
CA HIS A 22 -23.50 20.58 -14.90
C HIS A 22 -23.52 19.45 -13.85
N ALA A 23 -22.45 19.27 -13.09
CA ALA A 23 -22.39 18.31 -11.98
C ALA A 23 -23.17 18.79 -10.74
N LEU A 24 -23.22 20.10 -10.49
CA LEU A 24 -23.97 20.69 -9.37
C LEU A 24 -25.49 20.70 -9.59
N LEU A 25 -25.96 20.71 -10.85
CA LEU A 25 -27.39 20.69 -11.19
C LEU A 25 -28.03 19.29 -11.22
N ARG A 26 -27.25 18.21 -11.06
CA ARG A 26 -27.76 16.82 -11.08
C ARG A 26 -27.90 16.18 -9.70
N ALA A 27 -27.58 16.92 -8.63
CA ALA A 27 -27.69 16.46 -7.25
C ALA A 27 -29.03 16.89 -6.60
N GLU A 28 -30.14 16.77 -7.33
CA GLU A 28 -31.48 16.76 -6.73
C GLU A 28 -31.85 15.31 -6.40
N TYR A 29 -32.07 15.06 -5.11
CA TYR A 29 -32.52 13.79 -4.54
C TYR A 29 -33.84 13.32 -5.19
N PRO A 30 -33.99 12.03 -5.55
CA PRO A 30 -35.31 11.50 -5.87
C PRO A 30 -36.16 11.42 -4.59
N GLN A 31 -37.28 12.14 -4.58
CA GLN A 31 -38.35 12.00 -3.61
C GLN A 31 -39.00 10.61 -3.77
N SER A 32 -38.85 9.73 -2.79
CA SER A 32 -39.87 8.77 -2.31
C SER A 32 -39.23 7.77 -1.35
N ALA A 33 -39.41 8.00 -0.04
CA ALA A 33 -39.23 6.98 0.98
C ALA A 33 -40.61 6.65 1.58
N PRO A 34 -40.96 5.37 1.81
CA PRO A 34 -42.25 5.01 2.41
C PRO A 34 -42.27 5.36 3.92
N PRO A 35 -43.45 5.68 4.49
CA PRO A 35 -43.54 6.10 5.89
C PRO A 35 -43.43 4.92 6.86
N PRO A 36 -43.02 5.17 8.12
CA PRO A 36 -42.90 4.14 9.16
C PRO A 36 -44.27 3.73 9.71
N ALA A 37 -44.42 2.44 10.04
CA ALA A 37 -45.63 1.86 10.61
C ALA A 37 -45.90 2.40 12.03
N THR A 38 -47.10 2.95 12.22
CA THR A 38 -47.64 3.41 13.51
C THR A 38 -48.14 2.25 14.36
N ALA A 39 -47.91 2.37 15.66
CA ALA A 39 -48.36 1.48 16.72
C ALA A 39 -49.87 1.21 16.68
N MET A 40 -50.26 -0.04 16.93
CA MET A 40 -51.62 -0.44 17.27
C MET A 40 -51.64 -1.10 18.65
N GLU A 41 -52.64 -0.71 19.43
CA GLU A 41 -52.93 -1.07 20.80
C GLU A 41 -53.24 -2.57 20.97
N GLU A 42 -52.67 -3.19 22.00
CA GLU A 42 -53.10 -4.51 22.48
C GLU A 42 -54.30 -4.37 23.43
N VAL A 43 -55.41 -5.02 23.08
CA VAL A 43 -56.53 -5.32 23.97
C VAL A 43 -56.38 -6.75 24.47
N VAL A 44 -56.49 -6.91 25.78
CA VAL A 44 -56.38 -8.18 26.52
C VAL A 44 -57.74 -8.87 26.59
N GLU A 45 -57.79 -10.15 26.21
CA GLU A 45 -58.69 -11.24 26.67
C GLU A 45 -58.03 -12.54 26.16
N GLY A 46 -57.75 -13.62 26.89
CA GLY A 46 -58.45 -14.25 28.02
C GLY A 46 -58.91 -15.64 27.57
N GLY A 47 -58.10 -16.71 27.71
CA GLY A 47 -58.57 -18.08 27.40
C GLY A 47 -57.51 -19.18 27.37
N SER A 48 -57.64 -20.12 28.29
CA SER A 48 -56.82 -21.32 28.54
C SER A 48 -56.97 -22.44 27.48
N GLY A 49 -55.94 -23.27 27.30
CA GLY A 49 -56.13 -24.64 26.78
C GLY A 49 -54.88 -25.33 26.20
N ASN A 50 -54.51 -26.48 26.79
CA ASN A 50 -53.40 -27.39 26.43
C ASN A 50 -53.50 -28.04 25.04
N ALA A 51 -52.33 -28.39 24.45
CA ALA A 51 -51.96 -29.67 23.76
C ALA A 51 -50.82 -29.41 22.74
N LEU A 52 -49.58 -29.93 22.86
CA LEU A 52 -49.06 -31.29 22.59
C LEU A 52 -49.34 -31.86 21.17
N THR A 53 -48.27 -32.43 20.57
CA THR A 53 -48.17 -33.30 19.36
C THR A 53 -48.05 -32.62 17.98
N LEU A 54 -47.37 -33.15 16.94
CA LEU A 54 -46.33 -34.16 16.69
C LEU A 54 -45.91 -33.95 15.20
N LEU A 55 -44.65 -34.28 14.86
CA LEU A 55 -44.17 -34.44 13.47
C LEU A 55 -44.91 -35.57 12.74
N PRO A 56 -44.85 -35.63 11.40
CA PRO A 56 -44.27 -36.84 10.83
C PRO A 56 -43.37 -36.67 9.59
N THR A 57 -42.48 -37.65 9.51
CA THR A 57 -41.59 -38.10 8.42
C THR A 57 -42.35 -38.81 7.29
N ALA A 58 -41.83 -38.79 6.05
CA ALA A 58 -41.47 -39.99 5.26
C ALA A 58 -41.20 -39.71 3.76
N LYS A 59 -40.14 -40.36 3.24
CA LYS A 59 -39.86 -40.67 1.83
C LYS A 59 -40.74 -41.85 1.36
N PRO A 60 -40.75 -42.11 0.04
CA PRO A 60 -40.44 -43.48 -0.41
C PRO A 60 -39.42 -43.56 -1.57
N ARG A 61 -38.89 -44.78 -1.73
CA ARG A 61 -37.96 -45.31 -2.75
C ARG A 61 -38.67 -46.40 -3.58
N GLY A 62 -38.16 -46.69 -4.79
CA GLY A 62 -38.39 -47.90 -5.62
C GLY A 62 -38.32 -47.56 -7.11
N GLU A 63 -37.24 -47.88 -7.86
CA GLU A 63 -36.99 -49.12 -8.67
C GLU A 63 -37.95 -49.24 -9.88
N SER A 64 -37.62 -49.61 -11.13
CA SER A 64 -36.42 -50.12 -11.82
C SER A 64 -36.67 -50.16 -13.37
N GLU A 65 -35.58 -50.09 -14.15
CA GLU A 65 -35.23 -50.60 -15.51
C GLU A 65 -36.18 -50.69 -16.75
N VAL A 66 -35.72 -50.01 -17.83
CA VAL A 66 -35.44 -50.45 -19.24
C VAL A 66 -36.55 -50.99 -20.18
N SER A 67 -36.79 -50.30 -21.32
CA SER A 67 -36.43 -50.79 -22.69
C SER A 67 -36.89 -49.86 -23.85
N MET A 68 -36.22 -50.05 -25.00
CA MET A 68 -36.11 -49.24 -26.23
C MET A 68 -37.39 -49.19 -27.10
N THR A 69 -37.66 -48.20 -27.98
CA THR A 69 -37.02 -47.99 -29.30
C THR A 69 -37.75 -46.86 -30.10
N GLN A 70 -37.00 -46.24 -31.02
CA GLN A 70 -37.39 -45.70 -32.36
C GLN A 70 -37.15 -44.20 -32.66
N LYS A 71 -35.97 -43.96 -33.28
CA LYS A 71 -35.73 -43.38 -34.62
C LYS A 71 -36.18 -41.93 -34.96
N ARG A 72 -35.23 -41.01 -34.75
CA ARG A 72 -34.47 -40.18 -35.75
C ARG A 72 -35.21 -39.12 -36.58
N VAL A 73 -34.83 -37.83 -36.38
CA VAL A 73 -34.34 -36.92 -37.46
C VAL A 73 -33.16 -36.10 -36.91
N ARG A 74 -32.11 -35.99 -37.73
CA ARG A 74 -30.77 -35.43 -37.48
C ARG A 74 -30.74 -33.91 -37.67
N GLY A 75 -30.11 -33.18 -36.75
CA GLY A 75 -29.40 -31.92 -37.02
C GLY A 75 -27.90 -32.18 -36.93
N GLU A 76 -27.13 -31.62 -37.86
CA GLU A 76 -25.73 -31.96 -38.13
C GLU A 76 -24.76 -31.23 -37.21
N ASP A 77 -24.00 -31.97 -36.39
CA ASP A 77 -22.73 -31.52 -35.83
C ASP A 77 -21.61 -32.41 -36.36
N ALA A 78 -20.80 -31.86 -37.25
CA ALA A 78 -19.64 -32.52 -37.84
C ALA A 78 -18.48 -32.54 -36.84
N VAL A 79 -18.23 -33.69 -36.23
CA VAL A 79 -16.96 -34.00 -35.56
C VAL A 79 -15.92 -34.28 -36.65
N ILE A 80 -15.07 -33.29 -36.93
CA ILE A 80 -13.92 -33.44 -37.82
C ILE A 80 -12.76 -34.01 -37.00
N SER A 81 -12.47 -35.29 -37.21
CA SER A 81 -11.20 -35.91 -36.82
C SER A 81 -10.10 -35.34 -37.73
N ILE A 82 -9.17 -34.58 -37.16
CA ILE A 82 -8.05 -33.99 -37.90
C ILE A 82 -6.78 -34.78 -37.57
N ASP A 83 -6.16 -35.30 -38.60
CA ASP A 83 -4.96 -36.14 -38.56
C ASP A 83 -3.73 -35.33 -38.05
N PRO A 84 -2.98 -35.79 -37.03
CA PRO A 84 -1.94 -35.00 -36.36
C PRO A 84 -0.70 -34.68 -37.21
N LYS A 85 -0.66 -35.12 -38.48
CA LYS A 85 0.41 -34.78 -39.44
C LYS A 85 0.11 -33.51 -40.25
N VAL A 86 -1.16 -33.13 -40.42
CA VAL A 86 -1.54 -31.92 -41.17
C VAL A 86 -1.33 -30.64 -40.34
N LEU A 87 -1.31 -30.75 -39.01
CA LEU A 87 -0.98 -29.62 -38.13
C LEU A 87 0.50 -29.21 -38.22
N LYS A 88 1.40 -30.14 -38.56
CA LYS A 88 2.85 -29.86 -38.63
C LYS A 88 3.28 -29.12 -39.90
N SER A 89 2.51 -29.19 -40.99
CA SER A 89 2.86 -28.55 -42.27
C SER A 89 2.27 -27.14 -42.44
N ARG A 90 1.29 -26.73 -41.62
CA ARG A 90 0.79 -25.34 -41.59
C ARG A 90 1.49 -24.44 -40.57
N ILE A 91 2.23 -25.00 -39.63
CA ILE A 91 3.01 -24.25 -38.63
C ILE A 91 4.38 -23.81 -39.19
N THR A 92 4.81 -24.34 -40.33
CA THR A 92 6.11 -23.99 -40.96
C THR A 92 6.05 -22.92 -42.04
N ALA A 93 4.87 -22.38 -42.38
CA ALA A 93 4.70 -21.44 -43.50
C ALA A 93 4.09 -20.07 -43.14
N VAL A 94 4.01 -19.75 -41.84
CA VAL A 94 3.86 -18.35 -41.38
C VAL A 94 4.90 -18.10 -40.29
N SER A 95 6.16 -18.38 -40.64
CA SER A 95 7.27 -17.64 -40.06
C SER A 95 7.29 -16.28 -40.73
N THR A 96 6.37 -15.39 -40.36
CA THR A 96 6.69 -13.98 -40.37
C THR A 96 7.82 -13.84 -39.37
N THR A 97 9.04 -13.85 -39.89
CA THR A 97 10.21 -13.29 -39.24
C THR A 97 9.83 -11.86 -38.83
N THR A 98 9.25 -11.69 -37.64
CA THR A 98 9.60 -10.54 -36.84
C THR A 98 11.11 -10.63 -36.75
N PRO A 99 11.86 -9.68 -37.33
CA PRO A 99 13.29 -9.72 -37.16
C PRO A 99 13.52 -9.81 -35.66
N SER A 100 14.29 -10.81 -35.26
CA SER A 100 15.17 -10.70 -34.11
C SER A 100 16.15 -9.56 -34.40
N GLY A 101 15.61 -8.35 -34.53
CA GLY A 101 16.31 -7.14 -34.23
C GLY A 101 16.54 -7.26 -32.74
N VAL A 102 17.80 -7.36 -32.37
CA VAL A 102 18.36 -6.36 -31.47
C VAL A 102 17.62 -5.06 -31.80
N GLN A 103 16.49 -4.80 -31.11
CA GLN A 103 16.02 -3.43 -30.99
C GLN A 103 17.23 -2.77 -30.40
N ASP A 104 17.81 -1.87 -31.19
CA ASP A 104 19.00 -1.12 -30.87
C ASP A 104 19.02 -0.88 -29.36
N ASP A 105 20.15 -1.22 -28.75
CA ASP A 105 20.49 -0.72 -27.42
C ASP A 105 20.56 0.80 -27.60
N GLU A 106 19.38 1.45 -27.68
CA GLU A 106 19.19 2.86 -27.42
C GLU A 106 19.97 3.06 -26.16
N THR A 107 21.10 3.74 -26.31
CA THR A 107 22.24 3.62 -25.42
C THR A 107 21.72 3.80 -24.00
N TYR A 108 21.57 2.71 -23.24
CA TYR A 108 20.79 2.77 -22.02
C TYR A 108 21.48 3.74 -21.08
N VAL A 109 20.87 4.90 -20.87
CA VAL A 109 21.38 5.91 -19.95
C VAL A 109 20.74 5.64 -18.60
N PRO A 110 21.47 5.04 -17.64
CA PRO A 110 20.91 4.82 -16.31
C PRO A 110 20.60 6.19 -15.66
N PRO A 111 19.57 6.23 -14.79
CA PRO A 111 19.31 7.41 -13.98
C PRO A 111 20.54 7.81 -13.14
N SER A 112 20.53 9.07 -12.69
CA SER A 112 21.52 9.63 -11.79
C SER A 112 21.84 8.72 -10.60
N THR A 113 23.12 8.37 -10.42
CA THR A 113 23.57 7.58 -9.27
C THR A 113 23.41 8.33 -7.95
N TRP A 114 23.15 7.60 -6.88
CA TRP A 114 22.94 8.13 -5.53
C TRP A 114 24.24 8.11 -4.73
N LYS A 115 24.49 9.18 -3.99
CA LYS A 115 25.60 9.27 -3.03
C LYS A 115 25.10 9.72 -1.67
N LEU A 116 25.72 9.18 -0.63
CA LEU A 116 25.50 9.66 0.73
C LEU A 116 25.96 11.12 0.82
N SER A 117 25.07 12.00 1.26
CA SER A 117 25.32 13.44 1.40
C SER A 117 25.46 13.84 2.86
N LYS A 118 24.56 13.40 3.74
CA LYS A 118 24.57 13.76 5.16
C LYS A 118 24.25 12.55 6.04
N VAL A 119 24.84 12.52 7.22
CA VAL A 119 24.51 11.59 8.29
C VAL A 119 24.04 12.41 9.49
N LEU A 120 22.81 12.19 9.90
CA LEU A 120 22.18 12.89 11.01
C LEU A 120 22.11 11.94 12.20
N VAL A 121 22.65 12.39 13.32
CA VAL A 121 22.70 11.63 14.57
C VAL A 121 21.97 12.44 15.61
N GLY A 122 21.04 11.79 16.31
CA GLY A 122 20.31 12.44 17.40
C GLY A 122 19.22 11.61 18.04
N HIS A 123 18.79 10.51 17.44
CA HIS A 123 17.95 9.52 18.13
C HIS A 123 18.78 8.69 19.12
N ARG A 124 18.16 8.29 20.22
CA ARG A 124 18.80 7.42 21.23
C ARG A 124 18.56 5.92 20.96
N GLY A 125 17.58 5.60 20.12
CA GLY A 125 17.22 4.25 19.69
C GLY A 125 17.17 4.11 18.17
N TRP A 126 16.80 2.92 17.69
CA TRP A 126 16.69 2.63 16.25
C TRP A 126 15.67 3.56 15.59
N VAL A 127 15.94 4.04 14.39
CA VAL A 127 14.97 4.84 13.63
C VAL A 127 14.13 3.89 12.79
N TRP A 128 12.82 3.90 12.98
CA TRP A 128 11.90 2.96 12.33
C TRP A 128 11.30 3.51 11.06
N CYS A 129 10.92 4.79 11.07
CA CYS A 129 10.16 5.40 10.00
C CYS A 129 10.61 6.84 9.76
N ALA A 130 10.33 7.31 8.55
CA ALA A 130 10.52 8.68 8.14
C ALA A 130 9.36 9.10 7.23
N ALA A 131 8.94 10.37 7.32
CA ALA A 131 7.97 10.96 6.42
C ALA A 131 8.43 12.37 6.05
N VAL A 132 8.23 12.76 4.78
CA VAL A 132 8.64 14.06 4.26
C VAL A 132 7.43 14.96 4.07
N GLU A 133 7.58 16.23 4.41
CA GLU A 133 6.55 17.22 4.25
C GLU A 133 6.34 17.57 2.76
N PRO A 134 5.09 17.76 2.28
CA PRO A 134 4.80 17.97 0.86
C PRO A 134 5.49 19.19 0.24
N ASN A 135 5.68 20.29 0.99
CA ASN A 135 6.41 21.49 0.54
C ASN A 135 7.94 21.35 0.67
N ASN A 136 8.44 20.17 1.00
CA ASN A 136 9.86 19.82 0.98
C ASN A 136 10.75 20.68 1.90
N SER A 137 10.20 21.26 2.95
CA SER A 137 10.95 22.13 3.87
C SER A 137 11.60 21.34 5.01
N TRP A 138 10.92 20.31 5.50
CA TRP A 138 11.36 19.50 6.63
C TRP A 138 10.86 18.05 6.48
N PHE A 139 11.37 17.17 7.33
CA PHE A 139 10.92 15.79 7.41
C PHE A 139 10.92 15.35 8.87
N VAL A 140 10.15 14.30 9.15
CA VAL A 140 10.01 13.73 10.50
C VAL A 140 10.49 12.30 10.54
N THR A 141 11.01 11.91 11.68
CA THR A 141 11.47 10.54 11.94
C THR A 141 10.94 10.03 13.27
N GLY A 142 10.48 8.79 13.27
CA GLY A 142 10.06 8.08 14.48
C GLY A 142 11.15 7.14 14.97
N GLY A 143 11.55 7.31 16.22
CA GLY A 143 12.60 6.51 16.85
C GLY A 143 12.10 5.52 17.90
N GLY A 144 12.96 4.56 18.23
CA GLY A 144 12.82 3.66 19.37
C GLY A 144 12.97 4.34 20.72
N ASP A 145 13.29 5.64 20.75
CA ASP A 145 13.33 6.49 21.93
C ASP A 145 11.95 7.08 22.29
N ALA A 146 10.87 6.61 21.64
CA ALA A 146 9.49 7.10 21.81
C ALA A 146 9.29 8.58 21.44
N VAL A 147 10.24 9.17 20.71
CA VAL A 147 10.20 10.57 20.26
C VAL A 147 10.06 10.64 18.75
N VAL A 148 9.20 11.55 18.28
CA VAL A 148 9.18 11.96 16.87
C VAL A 148 10.04 13.21 16.73
N LYS A 149 11.05 13.16 15.86
CA LYS A 149 11.95 14.29 15.63
C LYS A 149 11.67 14.93 14.28
N ALA A 150 11.54 16.25 14.25
CA ALA A 150 11.41 17.02 13.02
C ALA A 150 12.76 17.64 12.66
N TRP A 151 13.20 17.43 11.43
CA TRP A 151 14.50 17.83 10.91
C TRP A 151 14.31 18.77 9.73
N ASP A 152 15.17 19.77 9.63
CA ASP A 152 15.24 20.61 8.45
C ASP A 152 15.86 19.84 7.27
N LEU A 153 15.20 19.83 6.11
CA LEU A 153 15.65 19.02 4.98
C LEU A 153 16.89 19.63 4.29
N THR A 154 17.04 20.96 4.35
CA THR A 154 18.15 21.68 3.72
C THR A 154 19.38 21.67 4.60
N THR A 155 19.27 22.12 5.85
CA THR A 155 20.43 22.17 6.76
C THR A 155 20.73 20.81 7.39
N GLY A 156 19.72 19.98 7.68
CA GLY A 156 19.85 18.78 8.49
C GLY A 156 19.78 19.07 10.00
N ALA A 157 19.48 20.31 10.40
CA ALA A 157 19.35 20.66 11.81
C ALA A 157 18.05 20.11 12.41
N LEU A 158 18.09 19.74 13.68
CA LEU A 158 16.91 19.34 14.43
C LEU A 158 16.07 20.58 14.75
N LYS A 159 14.81 20.60 14.29
CA LYS A 159 13.85 21.69 14.53
C LYS A 159 13.05 21.45 15.81
N LEU A 160 12.45 20.27 15.93
CA LEU A 160 11.53 19.96 17.03
C LEU A 160 11.73 18.53 17.54
N ASN A 161 11.50 18.35 18.84
CA ASN A 161 11.34 17.03 19.46
C ASN A 161 9.91 16.94 19.98
N LEU A 162 9.12 16.06 19.38
CA LEU A 162 7.74 15.80 19.74
C LEU A 162 7.69 14.58 20.66
N THR A 163 7.38 14.82 21.93
CA THR A 163 7.27 13.81 22.98
C THR A 163 5.80 13.56 23.31
N GLY A 164 5.44 12.31 23.57
CA GLY A 164 4.06 11.97 23.95
C GLY A 164 3.66 10.51 23.75
N HIS A 165 4.43 9.75 22.97
CA HIS A 165 4.34 8.29 22.98
C HIS A 165 5.06 7.70 24.19
N LYS A 166 4.55 6.57 24.68
CA LYS A 166 5.16 5.84 25.81
C LYS A 166 6.23 4.86 25.35
N GLU A 167 6.08 4.32 24.15
CA GLU A 167 6.96 3.33 23.56
C GLU A 167 7.42 3.75 22.15
N ALA A 168 8.25 2.92 21.53
CA ALA A 168 8.85 3.16 20.22
C ALA A 168 7.82 3.58 19.16
N VAL A 169 8.13 4.65 18.42
CA VAL A 169 7.30 5.09 17.30
C VAL A 169 7.69 4.30 16.07
N ARG A 170 6.75 3.49 15.55
CA ARG A 170 6.98 2.56 14.43
C ARG A 170 6.66 3.16 13.08
N ALA A 171 5.64 4.02 13.03
CA ALA A 171 5.19 4.64 11.79
C ALA A 171 4.84 6.11 12.01
N VAL A 172 5.12 6.92 11.00
CA VAL A 172 4.74 8.33 10.92
C VAL A 172 4.23 8.58 9.51
N SER A 173 3.14 9.33 9.39
CA SER A 173 2.54 9.75 8.13
C SER A 173 2.10 11.19 8.23
N LEU A 174 2.27 11.94 7.15
CA LEU A 174 1.84 13.34 7.04
C LEU A 174 0.61 13.40 6.15
N SER A 175 -0.38 14.21 6.55
CA SER A 175 -1.53 14.49 5.69
C SER A 175 -1.14 15.49 4.60
N THR A 176 -1.67 15.28 3.40
CA THR A 176 -1.54 16.24 2.28
C THR A 176 -2.71 17.23 2.24
N LEU A 177 -3.79 16.97 2.98
CA LEU A 177 -5.02 17.78 2.97
C LEU A 177 -5.08 18.77 4.13
N SER A 178 -4.53 18.38 5.28
CA SER A 178 -4.61 19.12 6.54
C SER A 178 -3.22 19.24 7.16
N PRO A 179 -2.97 20.24 8.02
CA PRO A 179 -1.69 20.41 8.71
C PRO A 179 -1.54 19.41 9.88
N TYR A 180 -1.88 18.14 9.64
CA TYR A 180 -1.83 17.08 10.63
C TYR A 180 -0.76 16.05 10.31
N MET A 181 -0.11 15.57 11.37
CA MET A 181 0.76 14.40 11.34
C MET A 181 0.15 13.28 12.17
N PHE A 182 0.28 12.06 11.70
CA PHE A 182 -0.15 10.86 12.41
C PHE A 182 1.05 10.00 12.76
N SER A 183 1.07 9.48 13.98
CA SER A 183 2.10 8.56 14.44
C SER A 183 1.48 7.33 15.07
N GLY A 184 2.04 6.16 14.76
CA GLY A 184 1.69 4.87 15.36
C GLY A 184 2.86 4.34 16.18
N SER A 185 2.56 3.83 17.37
CA SER A 185 3.56 3.36 18.32
C SER A 185 3.28 1.94 18.79
N ASP A 186 4.31 1.33 19.39
CA ASP A 186 4.19 0.07 20.10
C ASP A 186 3.25 0.17 21.31
N ASP A 187 2.97 1.38 21.83
CA ASP A 187 2.03 1.65 22.93
C ASP A 187 0.54 1.45 22.57
N HIS A 188 0.27 0.94 21.37
CA HIS A 188 -1.06 0.63 20.82
C HIS A 188 -1.90 1.88 20.49
N SER A 189 -1.33 3.08 20.61
CA SER A 189 -1.99 4.33 20.26
C SER A 189 -1.62 4.79 18.85
N VAL A 190 -2.57 5.45 18.19
CA VAL A 190 -2.31 6.29 17.03
C VAL A 190 -2.62 7.72 17.44
N LYS A 191 -1.65 8.63 17.31
CA LYS A 191 -1.79 10.02 17.73
C LYS A 191 -1.85 10.94 16.52
N CYS A 192 -2.71 11.95 16.60
CA CYS A 192 -2.80 13.06 15.67
C CYS A 192 -2.14 14.28 16.28
N TRP A 193 -1.15 14.82 15.59
CA TRP A 193 -0.42 16.01 15.96
C TRP A 193 -0.87 17.15 15.07
N ASP A 194 -1.12 18.30 15.68
CA ASP A 194 -1.29 19.56 14.98
C ASP A 194 0.09 20.16 14.74
N LEU A 195 0.46 20.36 13.48
CA LEU A 195 1.77 20.89 13.10
C LEU A 195 1.86 22.41 13.26
N GLU A 196 0.73 23.11 13.41
CA GLU A 196 0.73 24.55 13.70
C GLU A 196 1.00 24.81 15.19
N ARG A 197 0.44 23.95 16.06
CA ARG A 197 0.57 24.06 17.52
C ARG A 197 1.69 23.19 18.10
N ASN A 198 2.17 22.20 17.35
CA ASN A 198 3.13 21.18 17.79
C ASN A 198 2.64 20.33 18.98
N GLU A 199 1.33 20.11 19.07
CA GLU A 199 0.68 19.43 20.18
C GLU A 199 -0.16 18.23 19.69
N ILE A 200 -0.40 17.28 20.59
CA ILE A 200 -1.30 16.15 20.33
C ILE A 200 -2.73 16.66 20.50
N ILE A 201 -3.51 16.60 19.42
CA ILE A 201 -4.90 17.05 19.42
C ILE A 201 -5.91 15.90 19.51
N ARG A 202 -5.54 14.72 18.99
CA ARG A 202 -6.42 13.54 18.99
C ARG A 202 -5.61 12.28 19.24
N ASP A 203 -6.27 11.33 19.88
CA ASP A 203 -5.74 10.00 20.16
C ASP A 203 -6.78 8.96 19.75
N PHE A 204 -6.38 8.02 18.90
CA PHE A 204 -7.24 6.97 18.36
C PHE A 204 -7.00 5.68 19.16
N HIS A 205 -8.02 5.29 19.92
CA HIS A 205 -7.99 4.14 20.79
C HIS A 205 -8.76 2.97 20.18
N GLY A 206 -8.17 1.77 20.23
CA GLY A 206 -8.85 0.54 19.82
C GLY A 206 -7.92 -0.59 19.39
N HIS A 207 -6.66 -0.30 19.04
CA HIS A 207 -5.67 -1.34 18.77
C HIS A 207 -5.39 -2.19 20.00
N LYS A 208 -5.38 -3.52 19.80
CA LYS A 208 -5.12 -4.52 20.85
C LYS A 208 -3.64 -4.90 20.92
N GLY A 209 -2.80 -4.30 20.09
CA GLY A 209 -1.38 -4.56 20.01
C GLY A 209 -0.66 -3.43 19.29
N SER A 210 0.66 -3.56 19.19
CA SER A 210 1.56 -2.55 18.62
C SER A 210 1.13 -2.14 17.21
N VAL A 211 1.11 -0.84 16.94
CA VAL A 211 0.80 -0.30 15.61
C VAL A 211 2.10 -0.21 14.82
N HIS A 212 2.20 -0.93 13.70
CA HIS A 212 3.41 -1.00 12.89
C HIS A 212 3.39 -0.05 11.70
N CYS A 213 2.21 0.27 11.18
CA CYS A 213 2.05 1.11 9.99
C CYS A 213 0.87 2.06 10.17
N VAL A 214 1.04 3.29 9.68
CA VAL A 214 0.03 4.36 9.68
C VAL A 214 0.14 5.09 8.35
N SER A 215 -0.98 5.41 7.73
CA SER A 215 -1.02 6.17 6.48
C SER A 215 -2.27 7.05 6.44
N ALA A 216 -2.09 8.34 6.19
CA ALA A 216 -3.20 9.24 5.88
C ALA A 216 -3.72 8.96 4.46
N HIS A 217 -5.03 9.08 4.26
CA HIS A 217 -5.58 8.98 2.92
C HIS A 217 -5.35 10.30 2.15
N PRO A 218 -4.96 10.26 0.86
CA PRO A 218 -4.61 11.46 0.09
C PRO A 218 -5.78 12.36 -0.29
N SER A 219 -7.03 11.86 -0.30
CA SER A 219 -8.23 12.64 -0.69
C SER A 219 -9.39 12.60 0.31
N LEU A 220 -9.32 11.76 1.34
CA LEU A 220 -10.39 11.57 2.31
C LEU A 220 -9.83 11.90 3.68
N ASP A 221 -10.64 12.47 4.56
CA ASP A 221 -10.25 12.79 5.94
C ASP A 221 -10.28 11.54 6.85
N ILE A 222 -9.56 10.51 6.42
CA ILE A 222 -9.42 9.24 7.14
C ILE A 222 -7.95 8.89 7.33
N VAL A 223 -7.69 8.14 8.40
CA VAL A 223 -6.38 7.57 8.72
C VAL A 223 -6.49 6.07 8.77
N LEU A 224 -5.51 5.42 8.19
CA LEU A 224 -5.39 3.96 8.17
C LEU A 224 -4.26 3.55 9.08
N SER A 225 -4.50 2.54 9.91
CA SER A 225 -3.46 1.98 10.77
C SER A 225 -3.53 0.46 10.79
N GLY A 226 -2.37 -0.17 10.85
CA GLY A 226 -2.22 -1.62 10.87
C GLY A 226 -1.16 -2.03 11.88
N GLY A 227 -1.36 -3.17 12.52
CA GLY A 227 -0.46 -3.59 13.58
C GLY A 227 -0.53 -5.07 13.93
N ARG A 228 0.00 -5.37 15.11
CA ARG A 228 0.14 -6.72 15.68
C ARG A 228 -1.18 -7.41 15.99
N ASP A 229 -2.27 -6.64 16.08
CA ASP A 229 -3.62 -7.18 16.25
C ASP A 229 -4.21 -7.78 14.96
N LYS A 230 -3.42 -7.87 13.88
CA LYS A 230 -3.77 -8.53 12.61
C LYS A 230 -4.90 -7.83 11.86
N THR A 231 -5.21 -6.61 12.24
CA THR A 231 -6.28 -5.82 11.63
C THR A 231 -5.74 -4.54 11.03
N VAL A 232 -6.40 -4.08 9.97
CA VAL A 232 -6.25 -2.70 9.51
C VAL A 232 -7.49 -1.94 9.94
N ARG A 233 -7.31 -0.83 10.64
CA ARG A 233 -8.41 0.06 11.05
C ARG A 233 -8.45 1.29 10.18
N VAL A 234 -9.66 1.69 9.85
CA VAL A 234 -9.97 2.95 9.17
C VAL A 234 -10.58 3.89 10.20
N TRP A 235 -9.92 5.01 10.46
CA TRP A 235 -10.35 6.01 11.43
C TRP A 235 -10.86 7.25 10.72
N ASP A 236 -11.99 7.76 11.16
CA ASP A 236 -12.40 9.12 10.82
C ASP A 236 -11.65 10.11 11.72
N ILE A 237 -10.91 11.04 11.11
CA ILE A 237 -10.08 12.02 11.81
C ILE A 237 -10.92 12.92 12.72
N ARG A 238 -12.13 13.30 12.28
CA ARG A 238 -12.96 14.28 13.00
C ARG A 238 -13.64 13.64 14.21
N THR A 239 -14.26 12.48 14.03
CA THR A 239 -15.02 11.80 15.09
C THR A 239 -14.16 10.92 15.99
N ARG A 240 -12.92 10.61 15.59
CA ARG A 240 -12.01 9.66 16.25
C ARG A 240 -12.54 8.22 16.29
N SER A 241 -13.61 7.94 15.56
CA SER A 241 -14.26 6.63 15.55
C SER A 241 -13.62 5.72 14.51
N CYS A 242 -13.54 4.44 14.83
CA CYS A 242 -13.15 3.41 13.87
C CYS A 242 -14.35 3.13 12.95
N VAL A 243 -14.26 3.58 11.70
CA VAL A 243 -15.32 3.40 10.68
C VAL A 243 -15.36 1.96 10.19
N HIS A 244 -14.19 1.40 9.86
CA HIS A 244 -14.06 0.02 9.41
C HIS A 244 -12.95 -0.72 10.14
N LEU A 245 -13.24 -1.98 10.47
CA LEU A 245 -12.26 -2.95 10.92
C LEU A 245 -12.04 -3.95 9.79
N LEU A 246 -10.93 -3.81 9.08
CA LEU A 246 -10.55 -4.69 7.97
C LEU A 246 -9.88 -5.93 8.55
N VAL A 247 -10.64 -7.03 8.60
CA VAL A 247 -10.20 -8.32 9.13
C VAL A 247 -9.91 -9.27 7.97
N GLY A 248 -8.74 -9.91 8.00
CA GLY A 248 -8.36 -10.90 6.99
C GLY A 248 -6.93 -11.42 7.11
N HIS A 249 -6.01 -10.62 7.69
CA HIS A 249 -4.67 -11.11 7.96
C HIS A 249 -4.64 -12.14 9.08
N ASN A 250 -3.76 -13.14 8.93
CA ASN A 250 -3.56 -14.20 9.93
C ASN A 250 -2.45 -13.87 10.93
N ASP A 251 -1.64 -12.86 10.62
CA ASP A 251 -0.53 -12.37 11.44
C ASP A 251 -0.44 -10.83 11.35
N SER A 252 0.53 -10.25 12.05
CA SER A 252 0.76 -8.81 12.19
C SER A 252 0.81 -8.09 10.84
N VAL A 253 0.10 -6.99 10.72
CA VAL A 253 0.17 -6.12 9.54
C VAL A 253 1.41 -5.25 9.67
N MET A 254 2.32 -5.34 8.70
CA MET A 254 3.64 -4.71 8.77
C MET A 254 3.74 -3.47 7.89
N SER A 255 2.99 -3.42 6.79
CA SER A 255 3.04 -2.33 5.83
C SER A 255 1.65 -1.97 5.31
N LEU A 256 1.48 -0.68 5.03
CA LEU A 256 0.29 -0.11 4.43
C LEU A 256 0.70 0.83 3.31
N ALA A 257 -0.02 0.76 2.19
CA ALA A 257 0.08 1.72 1.11
C ALA A 257 -1.33 2.17 0.71
N VAL A 258 -1.47 3.45 0.41
CA VAL A 258 -2.77 4.10 0.19
C VAL A 258 -2.72 4.92 -1.08
N GLN A 259 -3.79 4.89 -1.86
CA GLN A 259 -3.94 5.66 -3.09
C GLN A 259 -5.38 6.16 -3.26
N GLN A 260 -5.58 7.14 -4.16
CA GLN A 260 -6.92 7.70 -4.43
C GLN A 260 -7.79 6.77 -5.28
N ALA A 261 -7.18 6.00 -6.19
CA ALA A 261 -7.87 5.09 -7.09
C ALA A 261 -8.08 3.72 -6.43
N ASP A 262 -9.05 2.95 -6.92
CA ASP A 262 -9.24 1.58 -6.45
C ASP A 262 -8.11 0.67 -6.93
N PRO A 263 -7.60 -0.24 -6.09
CA PRO A 263 -7.91 -0.42 -4.66
C PRO A 263 -7.30 0.69 -3.78
N GLN A 264 -8.11 1.31 -2.93
CA GLN A 264 -7.69 2.47 -2.12
C GLN A 264 -6.68 2.11 -1.02
N VAL A 265 -6.79 0.91 -0.44
CA VAL A 265 -5.93 0.46 0.66
C VAL A 265 -5.29 -0.86 0.30
N ILE A 266 -3.98 -0.94 0.51
CA ILE A 266 -3.19 -2.13 0.29
C ILE A 266 -2.43 -2.43 1.57
N SER A 267 -2.59 -3.63 2.12
CA SER A 267 -1.90 -4.04 3.35
C SER A 267 -1.04 -5.27 3.13
N GLY A 268 0.15 -5.27 3.73
CA GLY A 268 1.12 -6.35 3.67
C GLY A 268 1.36 -6.91 5.08
N GLY A 269 1.20 -8.22 5.22
CA GLY A 269 1.28 -8.90 6.51
C GLY A 269 2.57 -9.72 6.69
N SER A 270 2.83 -10.05 7.96
CA SER A 270 3.83 -11.04 8.36
C SER A 270 3.47 -12.46 7.90
N ASP A 271 2.18 -12.71 7.63
CA ASP A 271 1.65 -13.93 7.04
C ASP A 271 2.06 -14.15 5.56
N GLY A 272 2.77 -13.20 4.95
CA GLY A 272 3.15 -13.25 3.54
C GLY A 272 1.98 -12.96 2.59
N MET A 273 0.84 -12.51 3.12
CA MET A 273 -0.32 -12.14 2.31
C MET A 273 -0.34 -10.63 2.09
N ILE A 274 -0.80 -10.23 0.91
CA ILE A 274 -1.14 -8.83 0.60
C ILE A 274 -2.63 -8.78 0.31
N TYR A 275 -3.34 -7.87 0.95
CA TYR A 275 -4.75 -7.64 0.72
C TYR A 275 -4.97 -6.30 0.03
N LEU A 276 -5.78 -6.31 -1.03
CA LEU A 276 -6.31 -5.13 -1.68
C LEU A 276 -7.71 -4.91 -1.11
N TRP A 277 -7.95 -3.79 -0.43
CA TRP A 277 -9.22 -3.52 0.24
C TRP A 277 -10.02 -2.46 -0.48
N ASP A 278 -11.33 -2.64 -0.41
CA ASP A 278 -12.32 -1.62 -0.72
C ASP A 278 -12.80 -1.00 0.60
N ILE A 279 -12.63 0.32 0.73
CA ILE A 279 -13.04 1.05 1.94
C ILE A 279 -14.56 1.14 2.01
N ALA A 280 -15.27 1.25 0.89
CA ALA A 280 -16.71 1.45 0.88
C ALA A 280 -17.47 0.23 1.43
N SER A 281 -17.04 -0.98 1.03
CA SER A 281 -17.60 -2.23 1.56
C SER A 281 -16.92 -2.74 2.83
N GLY A 282 -15.71 -2.25 3.14
CA GLY A 282 -14.87 -2.76 4.23
C GLY A 282 -14.38 -4.20 4.00
N ARG A 283 -14.39 -4.68 2.75
CA ARG A 283 -14.00 -6.05 2.38
C ARG A 283 -12.75 -6.06 1.50
N ALA A 284 -12.05 -7.19 1.52
CA ALA A 284 -10.93 -7.41 0.61
C ALA A 284 -11.44 -7.71 -0.81
N PHE A 285 -10.98 -6.93 -1.79
CA PHE A 285 -11.20 -7.15 -3.22
C PHE A 285 -10.43 -8.37 -3.72
N THR A 286 -9.16 -8.48 -3.36
CA THR A 286 -8.27 -9.57 -3.81
C THR A 286 -7.20 -9.84 -2.78
N ARG A 287 -6.80 -11.10 -2.68
CA ARG A 287 -5.73 -11.57 -1.81
C ARG A 287 -4.57 -12.13 -2.64
N LEU A 288 -3.38 -11.58 -2.45
CA LEU A 288 -2.16 -11.99 -3.13
C LEU A 288 -1.33 -12.86 -2.19
N THR A 289 -1.02 -14.10 -2.59
CA THR A 289 -0.42 -15.13 -1.73
C THR A 289 0.92 -15.66 -2.24
N ARG A 290 1.62 -14.91 -3.11
CA ARG A 290 2.89 -15.40 -3.71
C ARG A 290 4.09 -15.26 -2.79
N HIS A 291 4.05 -14.42 -1.75
CA HIS A 291 5.16 -14.34 -0.79
C HIS A 291 5.12 -15.51 0.19
N LYS A 292 6.29 -16.11 0.44
CA LYS A 292 6.45 -17.18 1.44
C LYS A 292 6.89 -16.64 2.80
N LYS A 293 7.37 -15.41 2.83
CA LYS A 293 7.93 -14.73 4.01
C LYS A 293 7.19 -13.41 4.26
N PRO A 294 7.36 -12.79 5.44
CA PRO A 294 6.75 -11.50 5.78
C PRO A 294 6.97 -10.42 4.71
N VAL A 295 5.89 -9.72 4.36
CA VAL A 295 5.92 -8.52 3.50
C VAL A 295 6.10 -7.30 4.39
N ARG A 296 7.28 -6.69 4.35
CA ARG A 296 7.67 -5.59 5.25
C ARG A 296 7.55 -4.21 4.62
N GLY A 297 7.63 -4.12 3.30
CA GLY A 297 7.50 -2.87 2.55
C GLY A 297 6.51 -3.00 1.40
N LEU A 298 5.74 -1.94 1.18
CA LEU A 298 4.87 -1.76 0.03
C LEU A 298 5.08 -0.36 -0.53
N ALA A 299 5.20 -0.26 -1.84
CA ALA A 299 5.32 1.01 -2.54
C ALA A 299 4.46 0.99 -3.79
N ILE A 300 3.69 2.06 -4.00
CA ILE A 300 2.83 2.22 -5.17
C ILE A 300 3.48 3.23 -6.11
N ASN A 301 3.49 2.92 -7.40
CA ASN A 301 3.86 3.86 -8.44
C ASN A 301 2.61 4.58 -8.99
N ARG A 302 2.79 5.82 -9.47
CA ARG A 302 1.75 6.62 -10.15
C ARG A 302 1.18 5.94 -11.40
N GLN A 303 1.93 5.02 -12.00
CA GLN A 303 1.51 4.22 -13.16
C GLN A 303 0.59 3.04 -12.80
N GLY A 304 0.20 2.88 -11.53
CA GLY A 304 -0.69 1.80 -11.10
C GLY A 304 0.02 0.47 -10.91
N THR A 305 1.31 0.48 -10.58
CA THR A 305 2.05 -0.74 -10.23
C THR A 305 2.38 -0.75 -8.74
N LEU A 306 2.20 -1.90 -8.10
CA LEU A 306 2.57 -2.14 -6.72
C LEU A 306 3.87 -2.94 -6.66
N THR A 307 4.84 -2.46 -5.88
CA THR A 307 6.04 -3.22 -5.53
C THR A 307 5.94 -3.65 -4.08
N SER A 308 6.04 -4.95 -3.84
CA SER A 308 6.10 -5.53 -2.50
C SER A 308 7.48 -6.07 -2.18
N CYS A 309 7.97 -5.71 -1.00
CA CYS A 309 9.25 -6.17 -0.47
C CYS A 309 8.99 -7.20 0.62
N GLY A 310 9.15 -8.46 0.25
CA GLY A 310 9.21 -9.56 1.20
C GLY A 310 10.65 -9.88 1.59
N ALA A 311 10.82 -10.52 2.74
CA ALA A 311 12.12 -11.10 3.12
C ALA A 311 12.55 -12.28 2.22
N ASP A 312 11.75 -12.64 1.22
CA ASP A 312 12.05 -13.59 0.15
C ASP A 312 12.49 -12.87 -1.13
N HIS A 313 11.55 -12.29 -1.86
CA HIS A 313 11.75 -11.65 -3.15
C HIS A 313 11.01 -10.33 -3.21
N ILE A 314 11.52 -9.42 -4.04
CA ILE A 314 10.82 -8.22 -4.45
C ILE A 314 9.87 -8.60 -5.59
N ARG A 315 8.57 -8.38 -5.40
CA ARG A 315 7.55 -8.73 -6.40
C ARG A 315 6.85 -7.49 -6.90
N VAL A 316 6.48 -7.53 -8.17
CA VAL A 316 5.78 -6.45 -8.84
C VAL A 316 4.41 -6.94 -9.28
N TRP A 317 3.38 -6.14 -9.01
CA TRP A 317 1.98 -6.45 -9.25
C TRP A 317 1.30 -5.32 -10.02
N SER A 318 0.40 -5.69 -10.93
CA SER A 318 -0.44 -4.76 -11.67
C SER A 318 -1.70 -4.43 -10.88
N LEU A 319 -1.99 -3.14 -10.67
CA LEU A 319 -3.27 -2.68 -10.12
C LEU A 319 -4.23 -2.33 -11.27
N PRO A 320 -5.55 -2.47 -11.12
CA PRO A 320 -6.29 -2.73 -9.88
C PRO A 320 -6.49 -4.22 -9.52
N LYS A 321 -6.33 -5.14 -10.48
CA LYS A 321 -6.63 -6.58 -10.29
C LYS A 321 -5.67 -7.29 -9.35
N GLY A 322 -4.44 -6.79 -9.20
CA GLY A 322 -3.39 -7.44 -8.43
C GLY A 322 -2.68 -8.56 -9.20
N ASP A 323 -2.64 -8.48 -10.53
CA ASP A 323 -2.00 -9.52 -11.34
C ASP A 323 -0.48 -9.52 -11.13
N PHE A 324 0.12 -10.70 -10.95
CA PHE A 324 1.56 -10.82 -10.79
C PHE A 324 2.28 -10.54 -12.12
N LEU A 325 3.24 -9.62 -12.11
CA LEU A 325 4.02 -9.27 -13.30
C LEU A 325 5.34 -10.05 -13.37
N PHE A 326 6.25 -9.80 -12.43
CA PHE A 326 7.55 -10.48 -12.36
C PHE A 326 8.19 -10.29 -10.98
N ASN A 327 9.25 -11.06 -10.71
CA ASN A 327 10.14 -10.84 -9.57
C ASN A 327 11.28 -9.92 -9.99
N ALA A 328 11.54 -8.85 -9.24
CA ALA A 328 12.67 -7.97 -9.53
C ALA A 328 13.98 -8.69 -9.18
N SER A 329 15.00 -8.57 -10.04
CA SER A 329 16.31 -9.18 -9.80
C SER A 329 16.97 -8.55 -8.57
N ALA A 330 17.43 -9.37 -7.64
CA ALA A 330 18.20 -8.91 -6.47
C ALA A 330 19.70 -8.77 -6.77
N THR A 331 20.17 -9.22 -7.94
CA THR A 331 21.59 -9.25 -8.32
C THR A 331 21.87 -8.29 -9.48
N ALA A 332 23.05 -7.68 -9.47
CA ALA A 332 23.51 -6.79 -10.54
C ALA A 332 23.71 -7.54 -11.87
N ALA A 333 23.59 -6.83 -13.00
CA ALA A 333 23.92 -7.36 -14.32
C ALA A 333 25.38 -7.88 -14.32
N GLY A 334 25.57 -9.18 -14.58
CA GLY A 334 26.90 -9.78 -14.79
C GLY A 334 27.56 -10.44 -13.57
N GLY A 335 26.89 -10.51 -12.42
CA GLY A 335 27.39 -11.26 -11.26
C GLY A 335 27.11 -12.75 -11.37
N SER A 336 28.08 -13.55 -11.83
CA SER A 336 28.04 -15.01 -11.80
C SER A 336 28.33 -15.55 -10.40
N ASN A 337 27.50 -15.23 -9.41
CA ASN A 337 27.52 -15.96 -8.14
C ASN A 337 26.27 -16.83 -8.06
N LYS A 338 26.52 -18.13 -8.27
CA LYS A 338 25.60 -19.25 -8.01
C LYS A 338 24.87 -19.01 -6.69
N ASP A 339 23.55 -18.91 -6.76
CA ASP A 339 22.52 -19.32 -5.78
C ASP A 339 22.67 -19.07 -4.26
N GLU A 340 23.73 -18.46 -3.73
CA GLU A 340 23.89 -18.22 -2.28
C GLU A 340 23.70 -16.74 -1.88
N ASP A 341 24.01 -15.78 -2.76
CA ASP A 341 23.96 -14.34 -2.43
C ASP A 341 22.60 -13.68 -2.70
N ALA A 342 21.79 -14.23 -3.61
CA ALA A 342 20.46 -13.70 -3.93
C ALA A 342 19.38 -14.05 -2.88
N HIS A 343 19.64 -15.11 -2.08
CA HIS A 343 18.75 -15.59 -1.03
C HIS A 343 19.05 -15.01 0.37
N GLY A 344 20.12 -14.20 0.50
CA GLY A 344 20.56 -13.67 1.79
C GLY A 344 19.88 -12.35 2.22
N CYS A 345 19.59 -11.45 1.29
CA CYS A 345 19.14 -10.10 1.66
C CYS A 345 17.67 -10.07 2.07
N ARG A 346 17.42 -9.93 3.38
CA ARG A 346 16.07 -9.65 3.91
C ARG A 346 15.69 -8.21 3.62
N TRP A 347 14.91 -8.01 2.57
CA TRP A 347 14.36 -6.70 2.22
C TRP A 347 13.37 -6.23 3.29
N SER A 348 13.51 -4.99 3.72
CA SER A 348 12.74 -4.39 4.80
C SER A 348 11.78 -3.32 4.30
N CYS A 349 12.19 -2.51 3.34
CA CYS A 349 11.45 -1.33 2.90
C CYS A 349 11.63 -1.07 1.41
N CYS A 350 10.63 -0.44 0.81
CA CYS A 350 10.70 0.11 -0.54
C CYS A 350 10.05 1.48 -0.61
N ALA A 351 10.53 2.30 -1.54
CA ALA A 351 9.88 3.53 -1.92
C ALA A 351 10.07 3.82 -3.41
N PHE A 352 9.08 4.50 -3.99
CA PHE A 352 9.17 5.05 -5.33
C PHE A 352 9.53 6.53 -5.26
N SER A 353 10.51 6.93 -6.07
CA SER A 353 10.79 8.32 -6.36
C SER A 353 9.77 8.87 -7.35
N PRO A 354 9.38 10.16 -7.24
CA PRO A 354 8.67 10.88 -8.28
C PRO A 354 9.35 10.83 -9.66
N ARG A 355 10.65 10.50 -9.72
CA ARG A 355 11.46 10.37 -10.95
C ARG A 355 11.53 8.94 -11.49
N ASN A 356 10.55 8.07 -11.21
CA ASN A 356 10.52 6.68 -11.69
C ASN A 356 11.75 5.86 -11.27
N VAL A 357 12.27 6.09 -10.07
CA VAL A 357 13.32 5.24 -9.48
C VAL A 357 12.72 4.48 -8.31
N LEU A 358 12.86 3.15 -8.31
CA LEU A 358 12.49 2.31 -7.17
C LEU A 358 13.73 2.06 -6.33
N VAL A 359 13.62 2.25 -5.02
CA VAL A 359 14.67 1.86 -4.08
C VAL A 359 14.15 0.83 -3.11
N VAL A 360 14.99 -0.17 -2.86
CA VAL A 360 14.74 -1.22 -1.88
C VAL A 360 15.88 -1.28 -0.89
N GLY A 361 15.56 -1.22 0.39
CA GLY A 361 16.49 -1.34 1.51
C GLY A 361 16.41 -2.72 2.17
N SER A 362 17.55 -3.21 2.66
CA SER A 362 17.64 -4.46 3.40
C SER A 362 17.98 -4.26 4.88
N GLN A 363 17.65 -5.27 5.69
CA GLN A 363 18.06 -5.33 7.10
C GLN A 363 19.58 -5.45 7.30
N GLU A 364 20.34 -5.72 6.23
CA GLU A 364 21.82 -5.81 6.28
C GLU A 364 22.51 -4.50 5.88
N GLY A 365 21.76 -3.44 5.61
CA GLY A 365 22.32 -2.16 5.18
C GLY A 365 22.59 -2.06 3.68
N ARG A 366 22.03 -2.95 2.86
CA ARG A 366 22.16 -2.87 1.39
C ARG A 366 20.99 -2.09 0.80
N LEU A 367 21.29 -1.26 -0.19
CA LEU A 367 20.35 -0.50 -1.00
C LEU A 367 20.47 -0.95 -2.46
N ALA A 368 19.35 -1.27 -3.08
CA ALA A 368 19.25 -1.56 -4.49
C ALA A 368 18.39 -0.49 -5.17
N PHE A 369 18.90 0.06 -6.27
CA PHE A 369 18.24 1.10 -7.06
C PHE A 369 17.86 0.54 -8.43
N TYR A 370 16.57 0.65 -8.77
CA TYR A 370 16.00 0.16 -10.02
C TYR A 370 15.50 1.33 -10.86
N ASP A 371 15.76 1.27 -12.15
CA ASP A 371 15.13 2.16 -13.12
C ASP A 371 13.74 1.62 -13.46
N TRP A 372 12.70 2.40 -13.15
CA TRP A 372 11.34 2.00 -13.44
C TRP A 372 10.91 2.28 -14.89
N GLY A 373 11.74 2.98 -15.69
CA GLY A 373 11.57 2.97 -17.15
C GLY A 373 11.77 1.58 -17.73
N HIS A 374 12.70 0.80 -17.16
CA HIS A 374 13.05 -0.55 -17.60
C HIS A 374 13.01 -1.54 -16.42
N PRO A 375 11.82 -1.84 -15.87
CA PRO A 375 11.71 -2.44 -14.54
C PRO A 375 12.13 -3.92 -14.50
N ARG A 376 12.35 -4.55 -15.66
CA ARG A 376 12.91 -5.92 -15.78
C ARG A 376 14.44 -5.95 -15.75
N ARG A 377 15.12 -4.81 -15.93
CA ARG A 377 16.58 -4.75 -15.83
C ARG A 377 16.99 -4.94 -14.35
N PRO A 378 18.17 -5.53 -14.10
CA PRO A 378 18.74 -5.60 -12.75
C PRO A 378 19.01 -4.19 -12.19
N PRO A 379 19.22 -4.05 -10.87
CA PRO A 379 19.48 -2.76 -10.26
C PRO A 379 20.69 -2.10 -10.91
N TYR A 380 20.54 -0.84 -11.32
CA TYR A 380 21.63 -0.07 -11.96
C TYR A 380 22.67 0.37 -10.94
N GLN A 381 22.30 0.42 -9.67
CA GLN A 381 23.20 0.73 -8.57
C GLN A 381 22.89 -0.16 -7.36
N LEU A 382 23.95 -0.68 -6.76
CA LEU A 382 23.94 -1.31 -5.45
C LEU A 382 24.82 -0.46 -4.51
N ALA A 383 24.31 -0.12 -3.34
CA ALA A 383 25.06 0.58 -2.32
C ALA A 383 24.97 -0.18 -0.99
N LYS A 384 25.99 -0.05 -0.15
CA LYS A 384 25.98 -0.53 1.23
C LYS A 384 26.22 0.65 2.15
N THR A 385 25.34 0.84 3.13
CA THR A 385 25.51 1.91 4.11
C THR A 385 26.64 1.55 5.06
N LYS A 386 27.43 2.55 5.44
CA LYS A 386 28.44 2.39 6.50
C LYS A 386 27.77 2.74 7.82
N SER A 387 27.86 1.86 8.80
CA SER A 387 27.39 2.13 10.15
C SER A 387 28.26 3.19 10.83
N ILE A 388 27.67 3.89 11.80
CA ILE A 388 28.39 4.87 12.62
C ILE A 388 29.39 4.17 13.54
N PRO A 389 30.56 4.78 13.83
CA PRO A 389 31.48 4.28 14.85
C PRO A 389 30.77 3.95 16.18
N GLY A 390 31.08 2.79 16.77
CA GLY A 390 30.46 2.32 18.02
C GLY A 390 29.17 1.50 17.84
N THR A 391 28.71 1.31 16.61
CA THR A 391 27.58 0.42 16.28
C THR A 391 28.03 -1.04 16.19
N LEU A 392 27.22 -1.99 16.67
CA LEU A 392 27.56 -3.40 16.59
C LEU A 392 27.50 -3.93 15.13
N PRO A 393 28.34 -4.92 14.77
CA PRO A 393 28.20 -5.63 13.52
C PRO A 393 26.80 -6.27 13.42
N GLY A 394 26.00 -5.82 12.45
CA GLY A 394 24.62 -6.28 12.23
C GLY A 394 23.53 -5.24 12.54
N GLU A 395 23.85 -4.15 13.24
CA GLU A 395 22.90 -3.06 13.51
C GLU A 395 22.81 -2.03 12.35
N GLY A 396 23.50 -2.25 11.23
CA GLY A 396 23.46 -1.38 10.05
C GLY A 396 22.22 -1.55 9.16
N GLY A 397 21.10 -2.03 9.71
CA GLY A 397 19.90 -2.31 8.92
C GLY A 397 19.12 -1.05 8.55
N ILE A 398 18.44 -1.08 7.40
CA ILE A 398 17.57 0.00 6.94
C ILE A 398 16.14 -0.38 7.30
N ASN A 399 15.43 0.46 8.05
CA ASN A 399 14.05 0.18 8.47
C ASN A 399 13.03 0.91 7.60
N GLY A 400 13.35 2.11 7.14
CA GLY A 400 12.48 2.92 6.30
C GLY A 400 13.27 3.70 5.26
N VAL A 401 12.63 3.92 4.11
CA VAL A 401 13.16 4.77 3.04
C VAL A 401 12.03 5.67 2.56
N VAL A 402 12.34 6.95 2.37
CA VAL A 402 11.39 7.93 1.86
C VAL A 402 12.09 8.89 0.91
N PHE A 403 11.39 9.28 -0.15
CA PHE A 403 11.84 10.32 -1.06
C PHE A 403 11.29 11.67 -0.68
N ASP A 404 12.05 12.68 -1.02
CA ASP A 404 11.59 14.05 -0.97
C ASP A 404 10.57 14.31 -2.11
N ALA A 405 9.75 15.35 -1.98
CA ALA A 405 8.71 15.64 -2.98
C ALA A 405 9.29 15.90 -4.39
N SER A 406 10.54 16.37 -4.48
CA SER A 406 11.24 16.60 -5.75
C SER A 406 11.88 15.36 -6.38
N GLY A 407 12.03 14.28 -5.61
CA GLY A 407 12.75 13.06 -5.99
C GLY A 407 14.27 13.20 -6.14
N SER A 408 14.87 14.30 -5.67
CA SER A 408 16.32 14.56 -5.72
C SER A 408 17.07 14.09 -4.48
N ARG A 409 16.34 13.94 -3.36
CA ARG A 409 16.87 13.50 -2.07
C ARG A 409 16.11 12.26 -1.61
N MET A 410 16.86 11.35 -1.02
CA MET A 410 16.33 10.15 -0.39
C MET A 410 16.81 10.10 1.04
N ILE A 411 15.92 9.73 1.96
CA ILE A 411 16.18 9.67 3.38
C ILE A 411 16.03 8.22 3.82
N THR A 412 17.05 7.67 4.47
CA THR A 412 17.03 6.33 5.05
C THR A 412 17.02 6.41 6.57
N ALA A 413 16.07 5.71 7.19
CA ALA A 413 15.98 5.50 8.62
C ALA A 413 16.66 4.17 8.96
N GLU A 414 17.70 4.22 9.79
CA GLU A 414 18.58 3.08 10.03
C GLU A 414 18.59 2.63 11.50
N SER A 415 18.91 1.35 11.70
CA SER A 415 19.02 0.72 13.02
C SER A 415 20.26 1.17 13.80
N ASP A 416 21.23 1.80 13.14
CA ASP A 416 22.41 2.42 13.78
C ASP A 416 22.08 3.78 14.45
N LYS A 417 20.78 4.03 14.70
CA LYS A 417 20.23 5.24 15.35
C LYS A 417 20.45 6.52 14.54
N SER A 418 20.79 6.35 13.26
CA SER A 418 21.07 7.45 12.35
C SER A 418 19.99 7.61 11.30
N VAL A 419 19.94 8.82 10.76
CA VAL A 419 19.17 9.13 9.57
C VAL A 419 20.17 9.57 8.51
N LYS A 420 20.21 8.86 7.38
CA LYS A 420 21.15 9.16 6.30
C LYS A 420 20.41 9.79 5.13
N VAL A 421 20.94 10.90 4.63
CA VAL A 421 20.39 11.63 3.47
C VAL A 421 21.28 11.38 2.28
N TRP A 422 20.68 10.89 1.21
CA TRP A 422 21.29 10.58 -0.07
C TRP A 422 20.84 11.60 -1.10
N ARG A 423 21.74 11.97 -2.01
CA ARG A 423 21.45 12.89 -3.12
C ARG A 423 21.78 12.21 -4.44
N SER A 424 20.94 12.40 -5.44
CA SER A 424 21.26 12.04 -6.82
C SER A 424 22.40 12.92 -7.32
N LYS A 425 23.41 12.34 -7.97
CA LYS A 425 24.38 13.13 -8.74
C LYS A 425 23.65 13.79 -9.91
N GLU A 426 23.73 15.10 -9.99
CA GLU A 426 23.33 15.85 -11.18
C GLU A 426 24.29 15.54 -12.34
#